data_AF-A0AA42E3L2-F1
#
_entry.id   AF-A0AA42E3L2-F1
#
_cell.length_a   1.000
_cell.length_b   1.000
_cell.length_c   1.000
_cell.angle_alpha   90.00
_cell.angle_beta   90.00
_cell.angle_gamma   90.00
#
_symmetry.space_group_name_H-M   'P 1'
#
loop_
_entity.id
_entity.type
_entity.pdbx_description
1 polymer ?
#
loop_
_entity_poly.entity_id
_entity_poly.type
_entity_poly.pdbx_seq_one_letter_code
_entity_poly.pdbx_strand_id
1 'polypeptide(L)'
;MSTMREANMTEQTIDISALGPAQPITPCGAVSRLCLNPEGNVSAGSRAYQTKASIAAEATRLLEQARARDVETHEKNIPAIDHNTQMRKLLNIVMKRAGVPEELTKVDPKSRSYPPKRRRVRAEWITEVCEAFPVEDNFARASSDYERLQKAYQAYTAEAEKEKAKLEAEQAAALARRQADIEYAMLLVRYGLGADATAYDLLRAIRAKSKIVDLAVAMEEVRGDWNEGCEPVTDALGRFTIETDQDREIAADVHAAVNSFHDCQDGRVFRDTAWNYGRLYGLVPAELAADASKALHMARRW
;
A
#
# COMPACT_ATOMS: atom_id res chain seq x y z
N MET A 1 21.42 50.36 -55.94
CA MET A 1 21.89 50.83 -54.63
C MET A 1 21.14 50.09 -53.54
N SER A 2 21.62 48.91 -53.13
CA SER A 2 21.05 48.11 -52.05
C SER A 2 22.13 47.98 -50.98
N THR A 3 22.03 48.79 -49.93
CA THR A 3 22.99 48.85 -48.84
C THR A 3 22.76 47.68 -47.89
N MET A 4 23.76 46.80 -47.79
CA MET A 4 23.87 45.77 -46.76
C MET A 4 23.81 46.44 -45.38
N ARG A 5 22.87 45.98 -44.54
CA ARG A 5 22.89 46.25 -43.10
C ARG A 5 23.93 45.33 -42.46
N GLU A 6 25.07 45.89 -42.12
CA GLU A 6 26.04 45.28 -41.21
C GLU A 6 25.40 45.15 -39.83
N ALA A 7 25.14 43.92 -39.41
CA ALA A 7 24.77 43.62 -38.04
C ALA A 7 26.06 43.58 -37.20
N ASN A 8 26.37 44.69 -36.54
CA ASN A 8 27.37 44.74 -35.47
C ASN A 8 26.91 43.84 -34.32
N MET A 9 27.39 42.59 -34.30
CA MET A 9 27.40 41.80 -33.07
C MET A 9 28.40 42.46 -32.12
N THR A 10 27.91 42.95 -30.99
CA THR A 10 28.72 43.36 -29.84
C THR A 10 29.66 42.21 -29.46
N GLU A 11 30.92 42.30 -29.88
CA GLU A 11 32.00 41.50 -29.31
C GLU A 11 32.10 41.90 -27.84
N GLN A 12 31.57 41.07 -26.94
CA GLN A 12 32.02 41.11 -25.56
C GLN A 12 33.54 40.92 -25.61
N THR A 13 34.28 41.99 -25.33
CA THR A 13 35.72 41.94 -25.16
C THR A 13 35.97 41.12 -23.92
N ILE A 14 36.10 39.81 -24.09
CA ILE A 14 36.42 38.92 -22.99
C ILE A 14 37.88 39.24 -22.63
N ASP A 15 38.06 39.82 -21.44
CA ASP A 15 39.36 40.22 -20.94
C ASP A 15 40.26 38.99 -20.75
N ILE A 16 41.21 38.81 -21.67
CA ILE A 16 42.16 37.68 -21.67
C ILE A 16 43.07 37.75 -20.43
N SER A 17 43.24 38.93 -19.83
CA SER A 17 44.11 39.13 -18.66
C SER A 17 43.47 38.69 -17.33
N ALA A 18 42.15 38.46 -17.31
CA ALA A 18 41.42 38.00 -16.13
C ALA A 18 41.40 36.47 -15.96
N LEU A 19 42.07 35.73 -16.85
CA LEU A 19 41.90 34.28 -16.97
C LEU A 19 43.09 33.53 -16.37
N GLY A 20 42.84 32.90 -15.23
CA GLY A 20 43.78 32.04 -14.55
C GLY A 20 43.81 30.59 -15.08
N PRO A 21 44.55 29.69 -14.42
CA PRO A 21 44.51 28.27 -14.72
C PRO A 21 43.11 27.68 -14.47
N ALA A 22 42.83 26.53 -15.09
CA ALA A 22 41.59 25.79 -14.87
C ALA A 22 41.29 25.59 -13.38
N GLN A 23 40.04 25.82 -13.00
CA GLN A 23 39.61 25.63 -11.61
C GLN A 23 39.16 24.17 -11.39
N PRO A 24 39.59 23.53 -10.28
CA PRO A 24 39.22 22.14 -10.00
C PRO A 24 37.73 22.01 -9.68
N ILE A 25 37.11 20.94 -10.16
CA ILE A 25 35.70 20.58 -9.88
C ILE A 25 35.66 19.28 -9.10
N THR A 26 34.89 19.24 -8.02
CA THR A 26 34.68 18.01 -7.24
C THR A 26 33.44 17.27 -7.78
N PRO A 27 33.52 15.98 -8.16
CA PRO A 27 32.37 15.28 -8.70
C PRO A 27 31.29 15.03 -7.62
N CYS A 28 30.05 15.36 -7.95
CA CYS A 28 28.86 14.91 -7.23
C CYS A 28 28.64 13.41 -7.47
N GLY A 29 28.06 12.72 -6.49
CA GLY A 29 27.81 11.28 -6.61
C GLY A 29 27.55 10.55 -5.30
N ALA A 30 27.29 11.26 -4.20
CA ALA A 30 26.93 10.64 -2.93
C ALA A 30 25.65 9.81 -3.07
N VAL A 31 24.66 10.31 -3.81
CA VAL A 31 23.40 9.59 -4.09
C VAL A 31 23.66 8.32 -4.91
N SER A 32 24.56 8.39 -5.90
CA SER A 32 24.83 7.27 -6.80
C SER A 32 25.46 6.04 -6.12
N ARG A 33 26.01 6.22 -4.91
CA ARG A 33 26.58 5.15 -4.09
C ARG A 33 25.55 4.35 -3.31
N LEU A 34 24.30 4.83 -3.22
CA LEU A 34 23.23 4.13 -2.52
C LEU A 34 22.64 3.02 -3.40
N CYS A 35 22.19 1.95 -2.74
CA CYS A 35 21.57 0.82 -3.42
C CYS A 35 20.11 1.11 -3.79
N LEU A 36 19.67 0.55 -4.91
CA LEU A 36 18.27 0.63 -5.36
C LEU A 36 17.31 -0.08 -4.39
N ASN A 37 17.73 -1.23 -3.87
CA ASN A 37 17.03 -1.90 -2.78
C ASN A 37 17.50 -1.30 -1.44
N PRO A 38 16.61 -0.74 -0.60
CA PRO A 38 16.93 -0.25 0.74
C PRO A 38 17.78 -1.19 1.58
N GLU A 39 17.54 -2.50 1.48
CA GLU A 39 18.27 -3.53 2.22
C GLU A 39 19.77 -3.56 1.89
N GLY A 40 20.15 -3.16 0.67
CA GLY A 40 21.55 -3.13 0.25
C GLY A 40 22.37 -2.05 0.97
N ASN A 41 21.71 -1.05 1.56
CA ASN A 41 22.38 0.00 2.34
C ASN A 41 22.65 -0.43 3.79
N VAL A 42 22.10 -1.56 4.23
CA VAL A 42 22.20 -2.06 5.61
C VAL A 42 23.09 -3.29 5.64
N SER A 43 23.92 -3.42 6.67
CA SER A 43 24.80 -4.59 6.82
C SER A 43 23.99 -5.89 6.96
N ALA A 44 24.53 -6.99 6.44
CA ALA A 44 23.85 -8.30 6.49
C ALA A 44 23.48 -8.73 7.91
N GLY A 45 24.34 -8.45 8.90
CA GLY A 45 24.07 -8.76 10.30
C GLY A 45 22.92 -7.92 10.90
N SER A 46 22.76 -6.67 10.47
CA SER A 46 21.70 -5.79 10.96
C SER A 46 20.33 -6.10 10.34
N ARG A 47 20.32 -6.55 9.07
CA ARG A 47 19.07 -6.91 8.35
C ARG A 47 18.24 -7.98 9.06
N ALA A 48 18.88 -8.93 9.74
CA ALA A 48 18.19 -10.04 10.41
C ALA A 48 17.32 -9.58 11.59
N TYR A 49 17.60 -8.41 12.17
CA TYR A 49 16.94 -7.91 13.39
C TYR A 49 16.08 -6.66 13.14
N GLN A 50 16.12 -6.11 11.93
CA GLN A 50 15.35 -4.92 11.58
C GLN A 50 14.06 -5.28 10.85
N THR A 51 12.98 -4.55 11.17
CA THR A 51 11.76 -4.62 10.38
C THR A 51 11.95 -3.93 9.04
N LYS A 52 11.21 -4.35 8.00
CA LYS A 52 11.22 -3.67 6.70
C LYS A 52 10.92 -2.16 6.83
N ALA A 53 10.00 -1.79 7.73
CA ALA A 53 9.70 -0.38 8.02
C ALA A 53 10.92 0.39 8.56
N SER A 54 11.69 -0.21 9.46
CA SER A 54 12.92 0.39 9.99
C SER A 54 13.97 0.58 8.90
N ILE A 55 14.18 -0.45 8.06
CA ILE A 55 15.12 -0.40 6.93
C ILE A 55 14.74 0.71 5.96
N ALA A 56 13.45 0.85 5.66
CA ALA A 56 12.94 1.86 4.75
C ALA A 56 13.12 3.29 5.27
N ALA A 57 12.87 3.51 6.57
CA ALA A 57 13.07 4.79 7.23
C ALA A 57 14.57 5.19 7.24
N GLU A 58 15.45 4.24 7.55
CA GLU A 58 16.89 4.47 7.53
C GLU A 58 17.40 4.79 6.11
N ALA A 59 16.96 4.03 5.11
CA ALA A 59 17.35 4.26 3.72
C ALA A 59 16.88 5.65 3.21
N THR A 60 15.67 6.07 3.56
CA THR A 60 15.15 7.41 3.22
C THR A 60 16.01 8.50 3.86
N ARG A 61 16.36 8.34 5.14
CA ARG A 61 17.26 9.28 5.84
C ARG A 61 18.63 9.37 5.16
N LEU A 62 19.21 8.24 4.76
CA LEU A 62 20.50 8.20 4.07
C LEU A 62 20.43 8.88 2.69
N LEU A 63 19.32 8.72 1.97
CA LEU A 63 19.09 9.37 0.68
C LEU A 63 19.06 10.89 0.81
N GLU A 64 18.34 11.42 1.80
CA GLU A 64 18.28 12.86 2.05
C GLU A 64 19.64 13.44 2.46
N GLN A 65 20.40 12.73 3.30
CA GLN A 65 21.76 13.13 3.65
C GLN A 65 22.70 13.12 2.44
N ALA A 66 22.59 12.12 1.56
CA ALA A 66 23.37 12.05 0.33
C ALA A 66 23.00 13.18 -0.64
N ARG A 67 21.71 13.49 -0.78
CA ARG A 67 21.23 14.59 -1.61
C ARG A 67 21.76 15.94 -1.12
N ALA A 68 21.71 16.20 0.19
CA ALA A 68 22.23 17.43 0.78
C ALA A 68 23.72 17.62 0.47
N ARG A 69 24.53 16.56 0.57
CA ARG A 69 25.97 16.60 0.22
C ARG A 69 26.22 16.90 -1.26
N ASP A 70 25.44 16.30 -2.15
CA ASP A 70 25.56 16.56 -3.59
C ASP A 70 25.15 17.99 -3.94
N VAL A 71 24.11 18.55 -3.30
CA VAL A 71 23.71 19.96 -3.47
C VAL A 71 24.81 20.91 -3.00
N GLU A 72 25.34 20.70 -1.79
CA GLU A 72 26.41 21.52 -1.23
C GLU A 72 27.67 21.49 -2.11
N THR A 73 28.01 20.32 -2.66
CA THR A 73 29.15 20.15 -3.57
C THR A 73 28.91 20.91 -4.87
N HIS A 74 27.72 20.82 -5.44
CA HIS A 74 27.36 21.53 -6.66
C HIS A 74 27.43 23.05 -6.48
N GLU A 75 26.87 23.58 -5.40
CA GLU A 75 26.92 25.01 -5.09
C GLU A 75 28.35 25.55 -5.01
N LYS A 76 29.27 24.78 -4.41
CA LYS A 76 30.70 25.11 -4.37
C LYS A 76 31.37 25.07 -5.74
N ASN A 77 30.90 24.22 -6.65
CA ASN A 77 31.45 24.05 -8.00
C ASN A 77 30.97 25.11 -9.01
N ILE A 78 29.81 25.76 -8.79
CA ILE A 78 29.23 26.76 -9.71
C ILE A 78 30.27 27.78 -10.23
N PRO A 79 31.04 28.48 -9.38
CA PRO A 79 32.02 29.47 -9.88
C PRO A 79 33.12 28.84 -10.75
N ALA A 80 33.56 27.62 -10.42
CA ALA A 80 34.56 26.89 -11.20
C ALA A 80 34.01 26.42 -12.56
N ILE A 81 32.75 25.95 -12.59
CA ILE A 81 32.05 25.59 -13.82
C ILE A 81 31.90 26.81 -14.73
N ASP A 82 31.50 27.96 -14.19
CA ASP A 82 31.34 29.19 -14.95
C ASP A 82 32.67 29.67 -15.53
N HIS A 83 33.73 29.68 -14.72
CA HIS A 83 35.08 30.02 -15.17
C HIS A 83 35.57 29.10 -16.30
N ASN A 84 35.51 27.78 -16.09
CA ASN A 84 35.94 26.81 -17.09
C ASN A 84 35.09 26.88 -18.37
N THR A 85 33.79 27.19 -18.25
CA THR A 85 32.90 27.41 -19.40
C THR A 85 33.31 28.62 -20.22
N GLN A 86 33.67 29.73 -19.57
CA GLN A 86 34.19 30.91 -20.25
C GLN A 86 35.52 30.61 -20.96
N MET A 87 36.42 29.85 -20.32
CA MET A 87 37.68 29.41 -20.93
C MET A 87 37.47 28.56 -22.18
N ARG A 88 36.56 27.58 -22.13
CA ARG A 88 36.23 26.77 -23.32
C ARG A 88 35.68 27.62 -24.47
N LYS A 89 34.79 28.58 -24.18
CA LYS A 89 34.21 29.49 -25.19
C LYS A 89 35.29 30.33 -25.86
N LEU A 90 36.22 30.87 -25.09
CA LEU A 90 37.34 31.66 -25.57
C LEU A 90 38.27 30.87 -26.48
N LEU A 91 38.72 29.69 -26.03
CA LEU A 91 39.58 28.83 -26.83
C LEU A 91 38.92 28.43 -28.14
N ASN A 92 37.60 28.19 -28.11
CA ASN A 92 36.84 27.94 -29.33
C ASN A 92 36.85 29.15 -30.30
N ILE A 93 36.68 30.38 -29.79
CA ILE A 93 36.77 31.60 -30.61
C ILE A 93 38.17 31.77 -31.21
N VAL A 94 39.22 31.57 -30.41
CA VAL A 94 40.61 31.70 -30.87
C VAL A 94 40.92 30.68 -31.97
N MET A 95 40.57 29.42 -31.77
CA MET A 95 40.79 28.36 -32.77
C MET A 95 40.01 28.61 -34.06
N LYS A 96 38.76 29.09 -33.96
CA LYS A 96 37.96 29.49 -35.14
C LYS A 96 38.59 30.64 -35.90
N ARG A 97 39.05 31.68 -35.20
CA ARG A 97 39.75 32.83 -35.81
C ARG A 97 41.07 32.42 -36.46
N ALA A 98 41.79 31.46 -35.88
CA ALA A 98 43.00 30.89 -36.46
C ALA A 98 42.75 29.95 -37.65
N GLY A 99 41.48 29.69 -38.01
CA GLY A 99 41.12 28.81 -39.12
C GLY A 99 41.28 27.32 -38.82
N VAL A 100 41.41 26.94 -37.54
CA VAL A 100 41.51 25.54 -37.13
C VAL A 100 40.11 24.92 -37.17
N PRO A 101 39.87 23.86 -37.96
CA PRO A 101 38.55 23.25 -38.07
C PRO A 101 38.16 22.46 -36.82
N GLU A 102 36.87 22.43 -36.51
CA GLU A 102 36.31 21.63 -35.40
C GLU A 102 36.17 20.14 -35.76
N GLU A 103 36.10 19.84 -37.05
CA GLU A 103 35.99 18.48 -37.58
C GLU A 103 37.07 18.21 -38.60
N LEU A 104 37.70 17.04 -38.51
CA LEU A 104 38.66 16.54 -39.47
C LEU A 104 38.07 15.34 -40.18
N THR A 105 38.25 15.29 -41.51
CA THR A 105 37.90 14.12 -42.28
C THR A 105 39.07 13.15 -42.27
N LYS A 106 38.94 12.05 -41.53
CA LYS A 106 39.95 10.98 -41.47
C LYS A 106 39.47 9.78 -42.28
N VAL A 107 40.40 9.05 -42.90
CA VAL A 107 40.10 7.74 -43.52
C VAL A 107 39.69 6.80 -42.40
N ASP A 108 38.60 6.04 -42.60
CA ASP A 108 38.19 5.04 -41.63
C ASP A 108 39.18 3.85 -41.68
N PRO A 109 39.96 3.57 -40.62
CA PRO A 109 40.90 2.47 -40.61
C PRO A 109 40.22 1.10 -40.73
N LYS A 110 38.90 1.01 -40.50
CA LYS A 110 38.12 -0.23 -40.62
C LYS A 110 37.46 -0.41 -42.00
N SER A 111 37.56 0.58 -42.90
CA SER A 111 36.93 0.51 -44.22
C SER A 111 37.67 -0.46 -45.14
N ARG A 112 36.92 -1.37 -45.79
CA ARG A 112 37.43 -2.30 -46.82
C ARG A 112 37.00 -1.95 -48.26
N SER A 113 36.27 -0.85 -48.48
CA SER A 113 35.82 -0.43 -49.83
C SER A 113 36.91 0.30 -50.61
N TYR A 114 36.81 0.29 -51.95
CA TYR A 114 37.62 1.13 -52.83
C TYR A 114 36.73 2.14 -53.58
N PRO A 115 36.91 3.47 -53.39
CA PRO A 115 37.83 4.10 -52.46
C PRO A 115 37.40 3.92 -50.98
N PRO A 116 38.34 4.06 -50.01
CA PRO A 116 38.05 3.85 -48.60
C PRO A 116 37.10 4.93 -48.07
N LYS A 117 36.13 4.52 -47.26
CA LYS A 117 35.18 5.43 -46.62
C LYS A 117 35.92 6.40 -45.72
N ARG A 118 35.49 7.66 -45.77
CA ARG A 118 35.99 8.73 -44.91
C ARG A 118 34.95 8.98 -43.82
N ARG A 119 35.42 9.23 -42.60
CA ARG A 119 34.57 9.61 -41.47
C ARG A 119 34.97 11.00 -40.99
N ARG A 120 33.98 11.79 -40.59
CA ARG A 120 34.20 13.03 -39.87
C ARG A 120 34.48 12.68 -38.41
N VAL A 121 35.59 13.19 -37.88
CA VAL A 121 36.00 13.01 -36.49
C VAL A 121 36.18 14.39 -35.89
N ARG A 122 35.73 14.57 -34.65
CA ARG A 122 35.98 15.79 -33.89
C ARG A 122 37.49 16.03 -33.77
N ALA A 123 37.92 17.28 -33.91
CA ALA A 123 39.31 17.66 -33.77
C ALA A 123 39.82 17.39 -32.34
N GLU A 124 41.07 16.92 -32.23
CA GLU A 124 41.67 16.47 -30.97
C GLU A 124 41.79 17.61 -29.95
N TRP A 125 42.10 18.83 -30.41
CA TRP A 125 42.16 20.01 -29.54
C TRP A 125 40.86 20.27 -28.77
N ILE A 126 39.70 19.89 -29.31
CA ILE A 126 38.41 20.04 -28.59
C ILE A 126 38.36 19.08 -27.40
N THR A 127 38.85 17.85 -27.58
CA THR A 127 38.93 16.87 -26.50
C THR A 127 39.91 17.33 -25.42
N GLU A 128 41.09 17.80 -25.82
CA GLU A 128 42.10 18.34 -24.89
C GLU A 128 41.56 19.52 -24.09
N VAL A 129 40.85 20.45 -24.73
CA VAL A 129 40.19 21.59 -24.05
C VAL A 129 39.09 21.11 -23.09
N CYS A 130 38.33 20.08 -23.47
CA CYS A 130 37.33 19.50 -22.58
C CYS A 130 37.93 18.84 -21.34
N GLU A 131 39.04 18.13 -21.49
CA GLU A 131 39.75 17.48 -20.39
C GLU A 131 40.46 18.51 -19.49
N ALA A 132 41.07 19.54 -20.09
CA ALA A 132 41.78 20.60 -19.36
C ALA A 132 40.84 21.51 -18.56
N PHE A 133 39.63 21.77 -19.07
CA PHE A 133 38.65 22.66 -18.42
C PHE A 133 37.34 21.93 -18.17
N PRO A 134 37.20 21.05 -17.16
CA PRO A 134 35.93 20.38 -16.87
C PRO A 134 34.80 21.40 -16.60
N VAL A 135 33.58 21.13 -17.09
CA VAL A 135 32.38 22.01 -16.90
C VAL A 135 31.19 21.28 -16.31
N GLU A 136 31.35 20.00 -16.01
CA GLU A 136 30.30 19.15 -15.46
C GLU A 136 30.83 18.49 -14.19
N ASP A 137 29.98 18.43 -13.17
CA ASP A 137 30.25 17.79 -11.88
C ASP A 137 29.35 16.57 -11.63
N ASN A 138 28.62 16.11 -12.65
CA ASN A 138 27.62 15.03 -12.58
C ASN A 138 26.37 15.32 -11.72
N PHE A 139 26.10 16.55 -11.29
CA PHE A 139 24.93 16.87 -10.45
C PHE A 139 23.59 16.53 -11.12
N ALA A 140 23.47 16.72 -12.44
CA ALA A 140 22.27 16.34 -13.19
C ALA A 140 21.98 14.84 -13.08
N ARG A 141 23.02 14.00 -13.24
CA ARG A 141 22.91 12.55 -13.07
C ARG A 141 22.56 12.17 -11.63
N ALA A 142 23.21 12.79 -10.64
CA ALA A 142 22.90 12.57 -9.22
C ALA A 142 21.44 12.93 -8.88
N SER A 143 20.88 13.97 -9.53
CA SER A 143 19.48 14.36 -9.38
C SER A 143 18.52 13.31 -9.98
N SER A 144 18.82 12.78 -11.17
CA SER A 144 18.04 11.67 -11.76
C SER A 144 18.11 10.39 -10.92
N ASP A 145 19.29 10.08 -10.36
CA ASP A 145 19.45 8.95 -9.45
C ASP A 145 18.67 9.15 -8.15
N TYR A 146 18.60 10.37 -7.61
CA TYR A 146 17.79 10.70 -6.43
C TYR A 146 16.30 10.41 -6.68
N GLU A 147 15.74 10.92 -7.79
CA GLU A 147 14.33 10.68 -8.13
C GLU A 147 14.02 9.19 -8.30
N ARG A 148 14.94 8.45 -8.94
CA ARG A 148 14.82 7.00 -9.13
C ARG A 148 14.82 6.26 -7.79
N LEU A 149 15.75 6.60 -6.89
CA LEU A 149 15.87 5.99 -5.57
C LEU A 149 14.70 6.36 -4.67
N GLN A 150 14.25 7.62 -4.69
CA GLN A 150 13.10 8.09 -3.92
C GLN A 150 11.84 7.28 -4.26
N LYS A 151 11.56 7.07 -5.56
CA LYS A 151 10.44 6.23 -6.01
C LYS A 151 10.58 4.78 -5.54
N ALA A 152 11.78 4.20 -5.63
CA ALA A 152 12.03 2.83 -5.17
C ALA A 152 11.82 2.67 -3.66
N TYR A 153 12.25 3.65 -2.87
CA TYR A 153 12.14 3.61 -1.41
C TYR A 153 10.69 3.81 -0.96
N GLN A 154 9.94 4.69 -1.62
CA GLN A 154 8.49 4.84 -1.41
C GLN A 154 7.70 3.58 -1.75
N ALA A 155 8.08 2.86 -2.81
CA ALA A 155 7.48 1.57 -3.14
C ALA A 155 7.77 0.53 -2.05
N TYR A 156 9.00 0.51 -1.53
CA TYR A 156 9.40 -0.41 -0.46
C TYR A 156 8.69 -0.11 0.86
N THR A 157 8.50 1.16 1.24
CA THR A 157 7.70 1.54 2.43
C THR A 157 6.26 1.05 2.31
N ALA A 158 5.64 1.26 1.14
CA ALA A 158 4.26 0.83 0.91
C ALA A 158 4.11 -0.71 1.00
N GLU A 159 5.10 -1.46 0.50
CA GLU A 159 5.09 -2.92 0.63
C GLU A 159 5.26 -3.38 2.09
N ALA A 160 6.16 -2.72 2.84
CA ALA A 160 6.36 -3.00 4.27
C ALA A 160 5.09 -2.75 5.09
N GLU A 161 4.33 -1.69 4.79
CA GLU A 161 3.05 -1.38 5.45
C GLU A 161 1.97 -2.43 5.12
N LYS A 162 1.88 -2.87 3.87
CA LYS A 162 0.94 -3.93 3.47
C LYS A 162 1.22 -5.24 4.17
N GLU A 163 2.49 -5.66 4.25
CA GLU A 163 2.86 -6.88 4.95
C GLU A 163 2.54 -6.80 6.44
N LYS A 164 2.83 -5.66 7.07
CA LYS A 164 2.49 -5.42 8.48
C LYS A 164 0.98 -5.50 8.71
N ALA A 165 0.18 -4.81 7.88
CA ALA A 165 -1.27 -4.83 7.99
C ALA A 165 -1.85 -6.24 7.78
N LYS A 166 -1.29 -7.02 6.85
CA LYS A 166 -1.69 -8.41 6.62
C LYS A 166 -1.40 -9.29 7.84
N LEU A 167 -0.21 -9.16 8.42
CA LEU A 167 0.18 -9.93 9.61
C LEU A 167 -0.70 -9.56 10.81
N GLU A 168 -0.97 -8.28 11.02
CA GLU A 168 -1.85 -7.80 12.10
C GLU A 168 -3.29 -8.30 11.91
N ALA A 169 -3.81 -8.28 10.67
CA ALA A 169 -5.14 -8.81 10.36
C ALA A 169 -5.23 -10.33 10.58
N GLU A 170 -4.19 -11.08 10.21
CA GLU A 170 -4.12 -12.53 10.43
C GLU A 170 -4.05 -12.86 11.93
N GLN A 171 -3.23 -12.14 12.69
CA GLN A 171 -3.16 -12.28 14.15
C GLN A 171 -4.48 -11.94 14.83
N ALA A 172 -5.13 -10.84 14.41
CA ALA A 172 -6.44 -10.45 14.93
C ALA A 172 -7.51 -11.50 14.59
N ALA A 173 -7.51 -12.04 13.38
CA ALA A 173 -8.42 -13.11 12.98
C ALA A 173 -8.18 -14.41 13.76
N ALA A 174 -6.91 -14.77 14.00
CA ALA A 174 -6.55 -15.95 14.80
C ALA A 174 -6.98 -15.79 16.27
N LEU A 175 -6.79 -14.61 16.86
CA LEU A 175 -7.24 -14.30 18.21
C LEU A 175 -8.77 -14.30 18.30
N ALA A 176 -9.48 -13.73 17.33
CA ALA A 176 -10.94 -13.74 17.28
C ALA A 176 -11.50 -15.18 17.16
N ARG A 177 -10.87 -16.03 16.34
CA ARG A 177 -11.21 -17.46 16.25
C ARG A 177 -11.00 -18.17 17.58
N ARG A 178 -9.83 -17.98 18.20
CA ARG A 178 -9.52 -18.57 19.50
C ARG A 178 -10.50 -18.12 20.58
N GLN A 179 -10.90 -16.84 20.59
CA GLN A 179 -11.90 -16.32 21.52
C GLN A 179 -13.27 -16.97 21.30
N ALA A 180 -13.70 -17.13 20.03
CA ALA A 180 -14.94 -17.82 19.69
C ALA A 180 -14.91 -19.30 20.11
N ASP A 181 -13.79 -19.99 19.91
CA ASP A 181 -13.61 -21.40 20.33
C ASP A 181 -13.68 -21.55 21.85
N ILE A 182 -13.06 -20.63 22.60
CA ILE A 182 -13.12 -20.59 24.07
C ILE A 182 -14.56 -20.34 24.53
N GLU A 183 -15.25 -19.37 23.93
CA GLU A 183 -16.63 -19.05 24.26
C GLU A 183 -17.56 -20.24 24.00
N TYR A 184 -17.39 -20.92 22.85
CA TYR A 184 -18.13 -22.13 22.53
C TYR A 184 -17.89 -23.24 23.56
N ALA A 185 -16.62 -23.49 23.92
CA ALA A 185 -16.28 -24.49 24.93
C ALA A 185 -16.87 -24.15 26.31
N MET A 186 -16.90 -22.87 26.70
CA MET A 186 -17.55 -22.43 27.95
C MET A 186 -19.06 -22.72 27.94
N LEU A 187 -19.73 -22.51 26.82
CA LEU A 187 -21.16 -22.83 26.68
C LEU A 187 -21.39 -24.34 26.76
N LEU A 188 -20.57 -25.17 26.10
CA LEU A 188 -20.68 -26.63 26.21
C LEU A 188 -20.59 -27.09 27.67
N VAL A 189 -19.62 -26.58 28.43
CA VAL A 189 -19.46 -26.90 29.86
C VAL A 189 -20.68 -26.44 30.67
N ARG A 190 -21.17 -25.21 30.44
CA ARG A 190 -22.34 -24.66 31.16
C ARG A 190 -23.59 -25.51 30.96
N TYR A 191 -23.80 -26.03 29.76
CA TYR A 191 -24.97 -26.86 29.42
C TYR A 191 -24.71 -28.37 29.60
N GLY A 192 -23.53 -28.77 30.09
CA GLY A 192 -23.20 -30.16 30.40
C GLY A 192 -23.03 -31.05 29.17
N LEU A 193 -22.59 -30.47 28.05
CA LEU A 193 -22.39 -31.16 26.78
C LEU A 193 -20.94 -31.63 26.61
N GLY A 194 -20.76 -32.73 25.88
CA GLY A 194 -19.46 -33.27 25.51
C GLY A 194 -18.72 -32.39 24.49
N ALA A 195 -17.42 -32.61 24.33
CA ALA A 195 -16.59 -31.87 23.38
C ALA A 195 -16.91 -32.18 21.90
N ASP A 196 -17.63 -33.27 21.65
CA ASP A 196 -18.13 -33.71 20.34
C ASP A 196 -19.51 -33.13 19.99
N ALA A 197 -20.17 -32.44 20.94
CA ALA A 197 -21.45 -31.80 20.69
C ALA A 197 -21.32 -30.70 19.63
N THR A 198 -22.31 -30.65 18.73
CA THR A 198 -22.40 -29.64 17.68
C THR A 198 -23.07 -28.36 18.19
N ALA A 199 -22.97 -27.28 17.43
CA ALA A 199 -23.69 -26.03 17.74
C ALA A 199 -25.21 -26.24 17.75
N TYR A 200 -25.73 -27.18 16.96
CA TYR A 200 -27.14 -27.58 16.97
C TYR A 200 -27.51 -28.31 18.28
N ASP A 201 -26.65 -29.19 18.79
CA ASP A 201 -26.86 -29.87 20.08
C ASP A 201 -26.89 -28.86 21.24
N LEU A 202 -25.99 -27.88 21.21
CA LEU A 202 -25.97 -26.77 22.16
C LEU A 202 -27.26 -25.95 22.09
N LEU A 203 -27.66 -25.51 20.89
CA LEU A 203 -28.88 -24.75 20.70
C LEU A 203 -30.12 -25.53 21.18
N ARG A 204 -30.19 -26.82 20.88
CA ARG A 204 -31.26 -27.71 21.34
C ARG A 204 -31.30 -27.83 22.87
N ALA A 205 -30.14 -28.00 23.51
CA ALA A 205 -30.04 -28.05 24.96
C ALA A 205 -30.50 -26.75 25.63
N ILE A 206 -30.21 -25.59 25.02
CA ILE A 206 -30.67 -24.28 25.47
C ILE A 206 -32.19 -24.14 25.30
N ARG A 207 -32.72 -24.46 24.12
CA ARG A 207 -34.17 -24.41 23.81
C ARG A 207 -34.97 -25.26 24.79
N ALA A 208 -34.45 -26.42 25.20
CA ALA A 208 -35.10 -27.29 26.18
C ALA A 208 -35.25 -26.68 27.60
N LYS A 209 -34.54 -25.59 27.93
CA LYS A 209 -34.63 -24.95 29.25
C LYS A 209 -35.87 -24.07 29.44
N SER A 210 -36.47 -23.57 28.35
CA SER A 210 -37.61 -22.67 28.44
C SER A 210 -38.45 -22.70 27.16
N LYS A 211 -39.76 -22.90 27.32
CA LYS A 211 -40.75 -22.81 26.24
C LYS A 211 -40.72 -21.45 25.51
N ILE A 212 -40.42 -20.37 26.25
CA ILE A 212 -40.32 -19.02 25.70
C ILE A 212 -39.07 -18.88 24.82
N VAL A 213 -37.94 -19.48 25.24
CA VAL A 213 -36.70 -19.48 24.45
C VAL A 213 -36.85 -20.37 23.21
N ASP A 214 -37.47 -21.55 23.33
CA ASP A 214 -37.73 -22.42 22.18
C ASP A 214 -38.51 -21.68 21.08
N LEU A 215 -39.58 -20.97 21.48
CA LEU A 215 -40.41 -20.19 20.57
C LEU A 215 -39.65 -18.98 20.00
N ALA A 216 -38.95 -18.22 20.84
CA ALA A 216 -38.18 -17.05 20.40
C ALA A 216 -37.10 -17.41 19.37
N VAL A 217 -36.35 -18.49 19.63
CA VAL A 217 -35.31 -19.00 18.72
C VAL A 217 -35.94 -19.42 17.39
N ALA A 218 -37.05 -20.16 17.41
CA ALA A 218 -37.73 -20.58 16.18
C ALA A 218 -38.22 -19.40 15.35
N MET A 219 -38.79 -18.38 15.99
CA MET A 219 -39.23 -17.15 15.32
C MET A 219 -38.07 -16.36 14.72
N GLU A 220 -36.93 -16.29 15.42
CA GLU A 220 -35.72 -15.66 14.91
C GLU A 220 -35.07 -16.46 13.77
N GLU A 221 -35.20 -17.79 13.80
CA GLU A 221 -34.69 -18.73 12.79
C GLU A 221 -35.27 -18.43 11.41
N VAL A 222 -36.59 -18.25 11.35
CA VAL A 222 -37.37 -18.04 10.11
C VAL A 222 -37.32 -16.59 9.60
N ARG A 223 -36.76 -15.64 10.35
CA ARG A 223 -36.73 -14.19 9.97
C ARG A 223 -36.21 -13.91 8.55
N GLY A 224 -35.26 -14.72 8.07
CA GLY A 224 -34.63 -14.57 6.75
C GLY A 224 -35.21 -15.48 5.67
N ASP A 225 -36.22 -16.27 6.01
CA ASP A 225 -36.88 -17.20 5.10
C ASP A 225 -38.02 -16.50 4.35
N TRP A 226 -38.05 -16.78 3.05
CA TRP A 226 -38.98 -16.23 2.07
C TRP A 226 -39.77 -17.31 1.33
N ASN A 227 -39.42 -18.59 1.49
CA ASN A 227 -39.95 -19.67 0.65
C ASN A 227 -39.98 -21.07 1.32
N GLU A 228 -39.21 -21.35 2.38
CA GLU A 228 -39.08 -22.69 2.97
C GLU A 228 -40.17 -23.03 3.99
N GLY A 229 -40.82 -22.00 4.57
CA GLY A 229 -41.99 -22.15 5.41
C GLY A 229 -41.72 -21.85 6.89
N CYS A 230 -42.78 -21.58 7.64
CA CYS A 230 -42.68 -21.33 9.08
C CYS A 230 -42.74 -22.60 9.95
N GLU A 231 -42.37 -23.76 9.39
CA GLU A 231 -42.38 -25.05 10.10
C GLU A 231 -41.65 -25.02 11.44
N PRO A 232 -40.45 -24.40 11.59
CA PRO A 232 -39.78 -24.31 12.88
C PRO A 232 -40.62 -23.62 13.97
N VAL A 233 -41.40 -22.59 13.57
CA VAL A 233 -42.29 -21.84 14.48
C VAL A 233 -43.52 -22.65 14.82
N THR A 234 -44.13 -23.31 13.82
CA THR A 234 -45.26 -24.22 14.00
C THR A 234 -44.91 -25.37 14.95
N ASP A 235 -43.73 -25.97 14.78
CA ASP A 235 -43.23 -27.03 15.63
C ASP A 235 -42.96 -26.56 17.06
N ALA A 236 -42.38 -25.36 17.23
CA ALA A 236 -42.16 -24.76 18.55
C ALA A 236 -43.50 -24.44 19.25
N LEU A 237 -44.49 -23.92 18.53
CA LEU A 237 -45.85 -23.73 19.04
C LEU A 237 -46.51 -25.04 19.45
N GLY A 238 -46.31 -26.12 18.67
CA GLY A 238 -46.81 -27.45 19.02
C GLY A 238 -46.25 -27.98 20.34
N ARG A 239 -45.04 -27.55 20.73
CA ARG A 239 -44.42 -27.86 22.03
C ARG A 239 -44.73 -26.84 23.13
N PHE A 240 -45.32 -25.70 22.78
CA PHE A 240 -45.55 -24.59 23.69
C PHE A 240 -46.72 -24.88 24.65
N THR A 241 -46.41 -25.14 25.92
CA THR A 241 -47.42 -25.47 26.93
C THR A 241 -48.00 -24.20 27.56
N ILE A 242 -49.32 -24.02 27.46
CA ILE A 242 -50.05 -22.85 28.00
C ILE A 242 -50.37 -23.09 29.49
N GLU A 243 -49.76 -22.30 30.37
CA GLU A 243 -49.95 -22.40 31.83
C GLU A 243 -50.54 -21.10 32.40
N THR A 244 -50.30 -19.97 31.73
CA THR A 244 -50.72 -18.63 32.17
C THR A 244 -51.56 -17.92 31.11
N ASP A 245 -52.23 -16.84 31.50
CA ASP A 245 -52.94 -15.98 30.54
C ASP A 245 -51.96 -15.29 29.57
N GLN A 246 -50.75 -14.94 30.03
CA GLN A 246 -49.70 -14.42 29.17
C GLN A 246 -49.24 -15.45 28.13
N ASP A 247 -49.12 -16.73 28.50
CA ASP A 247 -48.81 -17.80 27.55
C ASP A 247 -49.91 -17.93 26.48
N ARG A 248 -51.18 -17.74 26.88
CA ARG A 248 -52.32 -17.77 25.95
C ARG A 248 -52.25 -16.60 24.96
N GLU A 249 -51.91 -15.40 25.43
CA GLU A 249 -51.72 -14.22 24.57
C GLU A 249 -50.57 -14.42 23.58
N ILE A 250 -49.43 -14.96 24.05
CA ILE A 250 -48.27 -15.27 23.19
C ILE A 250 -48.66 -16.28 22.12
N ALA A 251 -49.25 -17.41 22.52
CA ALA A 251 -49.63 -18.47 21.60
C ALA A 251 -50.65 -17.98 20.56
N ALA A 252 -51.64 -17.18 20.97
CA ALA A 252 -52.65 -16.64 20.06
C ALA A 252 -52.04 -15.68 19.02
N ASP A 253 -51.16 -14.77 19.46
CA ASP A 253 -50.49 -13.80 18.57
C ASP A 253 -49.56 -14.51 17.57
N VAL A 254 -48.72 -15.43 18.03
CA VAL A 254 -47.79 -16.14 17.15
C VAL A 254 -48.53 -17.11 16.22
N HIS A 255 -49.63 -17.75 16.66
CA HIS A 255 -50.47 -18.55 15.77
C HIS A 255 -51.15 -17.69 14.70
N ALA A 256 -51.56 -16.46 15.02
CA ALA A 256 -52.06 -15.52 14.01
C ALA A 256 -50.97 -15.18 12.99
N ALA A 257 -49.73 -14.94 13.44
CA ALA A 257 -48.58 -14.70 12.56
C ALA A 257 -48.26 -15.90 11.64
N VAL A 258 -48.35 -17.13 12.13
CA VAL A 258 -48.21 -18.37 11.33
C VAL A 258 -49.27 -18.42 10.23
N ASN A 259 -50.53 -18.13 10.55
CA ASN A 259 -51.60 -18.10 9.55
C ASN A 259 -51.34 -17.03 8.48
N SER A 260 -50.92 -15.84 8.89
CA SER A 260 -50.58 -14.75 7.97
C SER A 260 -49.33 -15.04 7.12
N PHE A 261 -48.39 -15.85 7.62
CA PHE A 261 -47.22 -16.28 6.84
C PHE A 261 -47.64 -17.01 5.56
N HIS A 262 -48.71 -17.80 5.58
CA HIS A 262 -49.19 -18.48 4.38
C HIS A 262 -49.65 -17.52 3.28
N ASP A 263 -50.06 -16.30 3.64
CA ASP A 263 -50.50 -15.27 2.69
C ASP A 263 -49.34 -14.43 2.16
N CYS A 264 -48.33 -14.14 2.98
CA CYS A 264 -47.24 -13.22 2.63
C CYS A 264 -45.88 -13.89 2.33
N GLN A 265 -45.68 -15.13 2.80
CA GLN A 265 -44.42 -15.89 2.72
C GLN A 265 -43.19 -15.09 3.19
N ASP A 266 -43.36 -14.19 4.16
CA ASP A 266 -42.28 -13.36 4.71
C ASP A 266 -42.09 -13.65 6.21
N GLY A 267 -40.95 -14.26 6.56
CA GLY A 267 -40.60 -14.57 7.95
C GLY A 267 -40.47 -13.37 8.87
N ARG A 268 -40.46 -12.14 8.34
CA ARG A 268 -40.51 -10.91 9.14
C ARG A 268 -41.84 -10.71 9.86
N VAL A 269 -42.90 -11.45 9.49
CA VAL A 269 -44.16 -11.45 10.25
C VAL A 269 -43.94 -11.77 11.74
N PHE A 270 -42.97 -12.63 12.06
CA PHE A 270 -42.60 -12.98 13.43
C PHE A 270 -41.77 -11.91 14.16
N ARG A 271 -41.13 -10.99 13.43
CA ARG A 271 -40.49 -9.80 14.01
C ARG A 271 -41.53 -8.72 14.33
N ASP A 272 -42.56 -8.61 13.49
CA ASP A 272 -43.49 -7.49 13.52
C ASP A 272 -44.74 -7.75 14.39
N THR A 273 -44.93 -8.99 14.84
CA THR A 273 -46.00 -9.38 15.77
C THR A 273 -45.83 -8.77 17.17
N ALA A 274 -46.92 -8.68 17.94
CA ALA A 274 -46.91 -8.05 19.26
C ALA A 274 -46.04 -8.79 20.29
N TRP A 275 -45.93 -10.11 20.15
CA TRP A 275 -45.08 -11.00 20.91
C TRP A 275 -43.88 -11.49 20.07
N ASN A 276 -43.15 -10.57 19.46
CA ASN A 276 -41.95 -10.89 18.69
C ASN A 276 -40.82 -11.51 19.54
N TYR A 277 -39.86 -12.17 18.88
CA TYR A 277 -38.75 -12.86 19.53
C TYR A 277 -37.92 -11.94 20.46
N GLY A 278 -37.78 -10.65 20.15
CA GLY A 278 -37.10 -9.68 21.02
C GLY A 278 -37.82 -9.48 22.35
N ARG A 279 -39.15 -9.37 22.31
CA ARG A 279 -39.98 -9.29 23.51
C ARG A 279 -39.95 -10.61 24.30
N LEU A 280 -39.99 -11.75 23.61
CA LEU A 280 -39.92 -13.07 24.23
C LEU A 280 -38.57 -13.29 24.95
N TYR A 281 -37.44 -12.90 24.35
CA TYR A 281 -36.15 -12.93 25.03
C TYR A 281 -36.11 -12.03 26.28
N GLY A 282 -36.88 -10.93 26.29
CA GLY A 282 -37.01 -10.05 27.46
C GLY A 282 -37.76 -10.66 28.65
N LEU A 283 -38.48 -11.78 28.45
CA LEU A 283 -39.22 -12.48 29.51
C LEU A 283 -38.38 -13.52 30.26
N VAL A 284 -37.21 -13.88 29.72
CA VAL A 284 -36.36 -14.93 30.28
C VAL A 284 -35.11 -14.32 30.92
N PRO A 285 -34.39 -15.06 31.79
CA PRO A 285 -33.15 -14.58 32.36
C PRO A 285 -32.18 -14.12 31.27
N ALA A 286 -31.56 -12.95 31.46
CA ALA A 286 -30.71 -12.32 30.45
C ALA A 286 -29.56 -13.23 29.98
N GLU A 287 -28.99 -14.04 30.88
CA GLU A 287 -27.95 -15.02 30.53
C GLU A 287 -28.47 -16.08 29.56
N LEU A 288 -29.68 -16.61 29.78
CA LEU A 288 -30.28 -17.63 28.92
C LEU A 288 -30.62 -17.08 27.52
N ALA A 289 -31.12 -15.85 27.44
CA ALA A 289 -31.35 -15.16 26.16
C ALA A 289 -30.05 -14.94 25.39
N ALA A 290 -29.00 -14.47 26.09
CA ALA A 290 -27.69 -14.25 25.49
C ALA A 290 -27.06 -15.55 24.96
N ASP A 291 -27.15 -16.63 25.73
CA ASP A 291 -26.64 -17.94 25.32
C ASP A 291 -27.41 -18.50 24.12
N ALA A 292 -28.74 -18.35 24.08
CA ALA A 292 -29.57 -18.78 22.95
C ALA A 292 -29.21 -18.04 21.66
N SER A 293 -29.06 -16.71 21.73
CA SER A 293 -28.66 -15.90 20.58
C SER A 293 -27.27 -16.29 20.07
N LYS A 294 -26.30 -16.50 20.96
CA LYS A 294 -24.96 -16.95 20.60
C LYS A 294 -24.97 -18.32 19.93
N ALA A 295 -25.67 -19.29 20.53
CA ALA A 295 -25.78 -20.64 19.98
C ALA A 295 -26.48 -20.66 18.62
N LEU A 296 -27.51 -19.84 18.41
CA LEU A 296 -28.19 -19.69 17.12
C LEU A 296 -27.25 -19.12 16.05
N HIS A 297 -26.47 -18.08 16.39
CA HIS A 297 -25.46 -17.53 15.48
C HIS A 297 -24.35 -18.53 15.15
N MET A 298 -23.93 -19.33 16.12
CA MET A 298 -22.96 -20.40 15.91
C MET A 298 -23.54 -21.47 14.97
N ALA A 299 -24.76 -21.95 15.22
CA ALA A 299 -25.41 -22.99 14.42
C ALA A 299 -25.60 -22.60 12.95
N ARG A 300 -25.92 -21.33 12.67
CA ARG A 300 -26.08 -20.79 11.30
C ARG A 300 -24.78 -20.63 10.50
N ARG A 301 -23.62 -20.70 11.17
CA ARG A 301 -22.31 -20.47 10.54
C ARG A 301 -21.70 -21.75 9.95
N TRP A 302 -22.30 -22.89 10.25
CA TRP A 302 -21.95 -24.22 9.75
C TRP A 302 -22.94 -24.66 8.68
#